data_AF-A0AAW3JTI2-F1
#
_entry.id   AF-A0AAW3JTI2-F1
#
_cell.length_a   1.000
_cell.length_b   1.000
_cell.length_c   1.000
_cell.angle_alpha   90.00
_cell.angle_beta   90.00
_cell.angle_gamma   90.00
#
_symmetry.space_group_name_H-M   'P 1'
#
loop_
_entity.id
_entity.type
_entity.pdbx_description
1 polymer ?
#
loop_
_entity_poly.entity_id
_entity_poly.type
_entity_poly.pdbx_seq_one_letter_code
_entity_poly.pdbx_strand_id
1 'polypeptide(L)'
;MRLTKGTKKALSLALSTALVLTGANVGTLKADAAKVNNKDGVKLTLTGKTLTEKYATVKEDGTVKVTTTFADAATAGALKGANFGETKTATDVKYVDDCDFSLKIVKVEVAEKNVLAKNVTGDYNNSDLYEVNTTDKSFKDFVAEKGDEITFTYKVTGLEDYEDTLDALKKENEALAASKAALEKNNASLVASKAALEKDNASLVASKAALEKDNKSLAASKAALETENKALAASNSALAASKAALEDQLKNTPAPTETPAPVAKGQMGNFNVSFDYVGDDTWGEQSWGDKSVNVTKDGDYSIEYTATSDSKGIYLMMLDTDLYYGSLADNFAFTVKNVKIGDKTYAIDNKGCWGFADQTVSKNYRFNIVNPWNGLFDKTGVNWQDEKVTTIDKLNKAPVKANDKIVVNFNVTTKKASSTVSIKAAKSKVSVAPSKSATVKYTVKGTSTVKATSNNKAVTVKVNKSKKNVTITAKKTAVMGKTATITLKAGSKKSTIKVTVAKTANVKKKKTAKYTVALAKVTKKVKAKKIKVSVKNKKVAKVTVKKTAKGQVTFQVKGLKKGKTTATLKYGKKSAKVSVVVK
;
A
#
# COMPACT_ATOMS: atom_id res chain seq x y z
N MET A 1 -69.91 -12.26 30.00
CA MET A 1 -69.33 -13.30 30.89
C MET A 1 -69.06 -12.67 32.25
N ARG A 2 -69.83 -13.01 33.29
CA ARG A 2 -69.58 -12.51 34.66
C ARG A 2 -68.46 -13.38 35.27
N LEU A 3 -67.32 -12.77 35.58
CA LEU A 3 -66.23 -13.43 36.30
C LEU A 3 -66.74 -13.90 37.67
N THR A 4 -66.37 -15.10 38.10
CA THR A 4 -66.71 -15.63 39.42
C THR A 4 -66.00 -14.80 40.50
N LYS A 5 -66.62 -14.73 41.69
CA LYS A 5 -66.23 -13.84 42.79
C LYS A 5 -64.77 -14.06 43.23
N GLY A 6 -64.30 -15.32 43.23
CA GLY A 6 -62.91 -15.70 43.52
C GLY A 6 -61.92 -15.19 42.47
N THR A 7 -62.26 -15.32 41.18
CA THR A 7 -61.42 -14.80 40.09
C THR A 7 -61.34 -13.28 40.12
N LYS A 8 -62.39 -12.56 40.55
CA LYS A 8 -62.33 -11.10 40.73
C LYS A 8 -61.37 -10.66 41.84
N LYS A 9 -61.27 -11.42 42.94
CA LYS A 9 -60.40 -11.10 44.08
C LYS A 9 -58.93 -11.47 43.80
N ALA A 10 -58.70 -12.59 43.13
CA ALA A 10 -57.37 -12.96 42.62
C ALA A 10 -56.88 -11.94 41.58
N LEU A 11 -57.75 -11.51 40.66
CA LEU A 11 -57.44 -10.49 39.67
C LEU A 11 -57.22 -9.11 40.31
N SER A 12 -57.94 -8.75 41.39
CA SER A 12 -57.71 -7.47 42.09
C SER A 12 -56.41 -7.44 42.89
N LEU A 13 -55.98 -8.57 43.47
CA LEU A 13 -54.67 -8.70 44.13
C LEU A 13 -53.50 -8.75 43.12
N ALA A 14 -53.70 -9.35 41.95
CA ALA A 14 -52.71 -9.36 40.87
C ALA A 14 -52.57 -7.96 40.23
N LEU A 15 -53.65 -7.20 40.08
CA LEU A 15 -53.59 -5.83 39.55
C LEU A 15 -53.02 -4.81 40.54
N SER A 16 -53.23 -4.98 41.85
CA SER A 16 -52.66 -4.07 42.86
C SER A 16 -51.16 -4.26 43.06
N THR A 17 -50.62 -5.45 42.76
CA THR A 17 -49.17 -5.73 42.75
C THR A 17 -48.50 -5.32 41.44
N ALA A 18 -49.23 -5.30 40.31
CA ALA A 18 -48.71 -4.88 39.01
C ALA A 18 -48.61 -3.35 38.81
N LEU A 19 -49.28 -2.53 39.65
CA LEU A 19 -49.33 -1.06 39.48
C LEU A 19 -48.11 -0.32 40.08
N VAL A 20 -47.15 -1.00 40.69
CA VAL A 20 -45.92 -0.36 41.22
C VAL A 20 -44.72 -0.75 40.36
N LEU A 21 -44.65 -0.23 39.15
CA LEU A 21 -43.46 -0.33 38.29
C LEU A 21 -43.25 0.94 37.46
N THR A 22 -43.10 2.08 38.13
CA THR A 22 -42.37 3.21 37.55
C THR A 22 -41.59 3.95 38.63
N GLY A 23 -40.27 3.71 38.69
CA GLY A 23 -39.28 4.65 39.21
C GLY A 23 -38.86 4.50 40.67
N ALA A 24 -37.54 4.34 40.84
CA ALA A 24 -36.73 4.56 42.05
C ALA A 24 -36.63 3.42 43.10
N ASN A 25 -35.40 2.90 43.22
CA ASN A 25 -34.76 2.20 44.35
C ASN A 25 -35.68 1.66 45.45
N VAL A 26 -35.96 0.35 45.39
CA VAL A 26 -36.62 -0.37 46.48
C VAL A 26 -35.56 -1.17 47.25
N GLY A 27 -35.12 -0.59 48.37
CA GLY A 27 -34.52 -1.37 49.45
C GLY A 27 -35.49 -2.46 49.90
N THR A 28 -34.95 -3.64 50.16
CA THR A 28 -35.61 -4.87 50.60
C THR A 28 -36.92 -4.68 51.38
N LEU A 29 -38.05 -4.65 50.67
CA LEU A 29 -39.36 -4.91 51.23
C LEU A 29 -39.60 -6.42 51.07
N LYS A 30 -39.25 -7.19 52.11
CA LYS A 30 -39.89 -8.48 52.32
C LYS A 30 -41.38 -8.16 52.47
N ALA A 31 -42.17 -8.49 51.45
CA ALA A 31 -43.56 -8.74 51.66
C ALA A 31 -43.62 -9.94 52.60
N ASP A 32 -43.71 -9.68 53.91
CA ASP A 32 -44.30 -10.64 54.83
C ASP A 32 -45.75 -10.78 54.35
N ALA A 33 -45.94 -11.69 53.38
CA ALA A 33 -47.24 -12.28 53.10
C ALA A 33 -47.78 -12.64 54.47
N ALA A 34 -48.93 -12.05 54.82
CA ALA A 34 -49.54 -12.16 56.12
C ALA A 34 -49.22 -13.53 56.70
N LYS A 35 -48.40 -13.55 57.76
CA LYS A 35 -48.30 -14.72 58.63
C LYS A 35 -49.73 -14.91 59.12
N VAL A 36 -50.50 -15.72 58.41
CA VAL A 36 -51.54 -16.52 59.02
C VAL A 36 -50.74 -17.31 60.03
N ASN A 37 -50.69 -16.80 61.26
CA ASN A 37 -50.08 -17.55 62.33
C ASN A 37 -50.79 -18.91 62.28
N ASN A 38 -50.05 -20.03 62.25
CA ASN A 38 -50.58 -21.39 62.42
C ASN A 38 -51.37 -21.58 63.75
N LYS A 39 -51.78 -20.49 64.40
CA LYS A 39 -52.47 -20.39 65.68
C LYS A 39 -53.96 -20.08 65.54
N ASP A 40 -54.43 -19.59 64.39
CA ASP A 40 -55.87 -19.34 64.20
C ASP A 40 -56.53 -20.58 63.57
N GLY A 41 -56.34 -21.72 64.22
CA GLY A 41 -57.07 -22.95 63.93
C GLY A 41 -58.51 -22.82 64.41
N VAL A 42 -59.44 -23.53 63.78
CA VAL A 42 -60.83 -23.65 64.25
C VAL A 42 -60.84 -24.10 65.71
N LYS A 43 -61.24 -23.21 66.62
CA LYS A 43 -61.33 -23.48 68.05
C LYS A 43 -62.61 -24.27 68.32
N LEU A 44 -62.44 -25.50 68.80
CA LEU A 44 -63.55 -26.38 69.17
C LEU A 44 -63.73 -26.34 70.68
N THR A 45 -64.90 -25.89 71.15
CA THR A 45 -65.28 -25.94 72.56
C THR A 45 -66.33 -27.03 72.77
N LEU A 46 -66.05 -27.99 73.65
CA LEU A 46 -67.06 -28.93 74.15
C LEU A 46 -67.51 -28.47 75.55
N THR A 47 -68.81 -28.19 75.72
CA THR A 47 -69.37 -27.78 77.01
C THR A 47 -70.54 -28.67 77.39
N GLY A 48 -70.40 -29.48 78.45
CA GLY A 48 -71.52 -30.23 79.02
C GLY A 48 -71.57 -30.15 80.52
N LYS A 49 -72.78 -30.22 81.09
CA LYS A 49 -72.98 -30.18 82.54
C LYS A 49 -72.17 -31.28 83.27
N THR A 50 -71.82 -32.36 82.58
CA THR A 50 -71.05 -33.51 83.08
C THR A 50 -69.64 -33.62 82.51
N LEU A 51 -69.12 -32.66 81.72
CA LEU A 51 -67.79 -32.71 81.10
C LEU A 51 -66.97 -31.45 81.40
N THR A 52 -65.65 -31.60 81.48
CA THR A 52 -64.75 -30.45 81.63
C THR A 52 -64.51 -29.79 80.28
N GLU A 53 -64.48 -28.45 80.23
CA GLU A 53 -64.19 -27.70 79.01
C GLU A 53 -62.76 -27.98 78.49
N LYS A 54 -62.64 -28.23 77.19
CA LYS A 54 -61.36 -28.46 76.50
C LYS A 54 -61.35 -27.77 75.15
N TYR A 55 -60.13 -27.44 74.70
CA TYR A 55 -59.87 -26.80 73.42
C TYR A 55 -58.91 -27.66 72.58
N ALA A 56 -59.14 -27.69 71.28
CA ALA A 56 -58.25 -28.33 70.32
C ALA A 56 -58.17 -27.52 69.01
N THR A 57 -57.07 -27.71 68.28
CA THR A 57 -56.83 -27.12 66.96
C THR A 57 -56.86 -28.20 65.86
N VAL A 58 -57.18 -27.77 64.63
CA VAL A 58 -57.22 -28.64 63.45
C VAL A 58 -55.81 -29.01 62.99
N LYS A 59 -55.61 -30.30 62.67
CA LYS A 59 -54.37 -30.79 62.06
C LYS A 59 -54.39 -30.67 60.53
N GLU A 60 -53.23 -30.74 59.89
CA GLU A 60 -53.11 -30.66 58.42
C GLU A 60 -53.96 -31.70 57.67
N ASP A 61 -54.21 -32.87 58.28
CA ASP A 61 -55.04 -33.94 57.70
C ASP A 61 -56.57 -33.70 57.85
N GLY A 62 -56.97 -32.51 58.33
CA GLY A 62 -58.37 -32.15 58.57
C GLY A 62 -59.00 -32.84 59.78
N THR A 63 -58.23 -33.58 60.59
CA THR A 63 -58.74 -34.29 61.78
C THR A 63 -58.56 -33.46 63.04
N VAL A 64 -59.56 -33.51 63.94
CA VAL A 64 -59.46 -32.94 65.28
C VAL A 64 -59.81 -33.99 66.32
N LYS A 65 -58.97 -34.14 67.35
CA LYS A 65 -59.25 -35.03 68.49
C LYS A 65 -59.34 -34.21 69.77
N VAL A 66 -60.42 -34.37 70.50
CA VAL A 66 -60.64 -33.68 71.79
C VAL A 66 -60.91 -34.72 72.86
N THR A 67 -60.00 -34.85 73.82
CA THR A 67 -60.18 -35.71 74.99
C THR A 67 -60.52 -34.86 76.20
N THR A 68 -61.58 -35.23 76.92
CA THR A 68 -61.97 -34.63 78.20
C THR A 68 -62.36 -35.73 79.18
N THR A 69 -62.69 -35.35 80.41
CA THR A 69 -63.07 -36.27 81.49
C THR A 69 -64.47 -35.97 82.00
N PHE A 70 -65.18 -37.00 82.47
CA PHE A 70 -66.46 -36.85 83.15
C PHE A 70 -66.30 -36.13 84.49
N ALA A 71 -66.96 -34.99 84.64
CA ALA A 71 -66.97 -34.19 85.86
C ALA A 71 -67.76 -34.88 86.99
N ASP A 72 -68.78 -35.67 86.62
CA ASP A 72 -69.60 -36.52 87.48
C ASP A 72 -69.95 -37.84 86.75
N ALA A 73 -70.27 -38.90 87.49
CA ALA A 73 -70.59 -40.22 86.91
C ALA A 73 -71.81 -40.16 85.98
N ALA A 74 -71.77 -40.90 84.87
CA ALA A 74 -72.84 -40.97 83.88
C ALA A 74 -73.40 -42.39 83.77
N THR A 75 -74.73 -42.54 83.84
CA THR A 75 -75.43 -43.82 83.75
C THR A 75 -76.52 -43.80 82.68
N ALA A 76 -76.89 -44.98 82.16
CA ALA A 76 -77.90 -45.16 81.13
C ALA A 76 -79.24 -44.49 81.51
N GLY A 77 -79.68 -43.54 80.69
CA GLY A 77 -80.93 -42.78 80.91
C GLY A 77 -80.78 -41.40 81.55
N ALA A 78 -79.61 -41.02 82.07
CA ALA A 78 -79.31 -39.68 82.56
C ALA A 78 -79.22 -38.59 81.45
N LEU A 79 -79.44 -38.98 80.20
CA LEU A 79 -79.32 -38.14 79.00
C LEU A 79 -80.67 -37.64 78.45
N LYS A 80 -81.82 -38.07 79.00
CA LYS A 80 -83.14 -37.53 78.60
C LYS A 80 -83.28 -36.08 79.08
N GLY A 81 -82.94 -35.14 78.20
CA GLY A 81 -82.93 -33.70 78.47
C GLY A 81 -81.53 -33.11 78.71
N ALA A 82 -80.50 -33.93 78.75
CA ALA A 82 -79.12 -33.50 78.60
C ALA A 82 -78.71 -33.80 77.16
N ASN A 83 -78.90 -32.82 76.26
CA ASN A 83 -78.11 -32.78 75.03
C ASN A 83 -76.68 -33.07 75.46
N PHE A 84 -76.05 -34.09 74.88
CA PHE A 84 -74.63 -34.34 75.07
C PHE A 84 -73.96 -32.98 74.94
N GLY A 85 -73.46 -32.46 76.06
CA GLY A 85 -73.50 -31.03 76.36
C GLY A 85 -73.25 -30.13 75.16
N GLU A 86 -74.09 -29.10 74.96
CA GLU A 86 -73.92 -28.05 73.95
C GLU A 86 -72.47 -27.96 73.47
N THR A 87 -72.11 -28.64 72.37
CA THR A 87 -70.75 -28.52 71.85
C THR A 87 -70.72 -27.23 71.08
N LYS A 88 -70.34 -26.14 71.75
CA LYS A 88 -70.25 -24.83 71.13
C LYS A 88 -69.00 -24.78 70.27
N THR A 89 -69.13 -25.06 68.98
CA THR A 89 -68.05 -24.78 68.03
C THR A 89 -68.06 -23.29 67.72
N ALA A 90 -67.31 -22.50 68.49
CA ALA A 90 -67.10 -21.10 68.18
C ALA A 90 -65.80 -20.97 67.40
N THR A 91 -65.91 -20.83 66.08
CA THR A 91 -64.77 -20.41 65.26
C THR A 91 -64.66 -18.89 65.36
N ASP A 92 -63.46 -18.32 65.51
CA ASP A 92 -63.28 -16.85 65.39
C ASP A 92 -63.56 -16.33 63.96
N VAL A 93 -63.89 -17.24 63.04
CA VAL A 93 -64.36 -16.94 61.69
C VAL A 93 -65.83 -16.48 61.77
N LYS A 94 -66.04 -15.17 61.78
CA LYS A 94 -67.37 -14.57 61.58
C LYS A 94 -68.00 -15.11 60.31
N TYR A 95 -69.29 -15.43 60.37
CA TYR A 95 -70.11 -15.90 59.25
C TYR A 95 -69.68 -15.27 57.91
N VAL A 96 -69.09 -16.09 57.05
CA VAL A 96 -68.83 -15.72 55.65
C VAL A 96 -69.84 -16.53 54.85
N ASP A 97 -70.79 -15.84 54.20
CA ASP A 97 -71.95 -16.40 53.46
C ASP A 97 -71.65 -17.52 52.44
N ASP A 98 -70.39 -17.89 52.22
CA ASP A 98 -69.93 -18.76 51.13
C ASP A 98 -68.91 -19.83 51.61
N CYS A 99 -68.90 -20.25 52.89
CA CYS A 99 -67.96 -21.25 53.42
C CYS A 99 -68.53 -22.70 53.40
N ASP A 100 -68.13 -23.51 52.42
CA ASP A 100 -68.51 -24.94 52.25
C ASP A 100 -67.73 -25.93 53.16
N PHE A 101 -67.29 -25.50 54.36
CA PHE A 101 -66.67 -26.45 55.29
C PHE A 101 -67.73 -27.09 56.20
N SER A 102 -67.70 -28.42 56.33
CA SER A 102 -68.57 -29.13 57.27
C SER A 102 -67.74 -29.84 58.33
N LEU A 103 -68.16 -29.74 59.60
CA LEU A 103 -67.56 -30.47 60.70
C LEU A 103 -68.42 -31.70 61.03
N LYS A 104 -67.78 -32.87 61.05
CA LYS A 104 -68.45 -34.16 61.28
C LYS A 104 -67.79 -34.92 62.43
N ILE A 105 -68.56 -35.32 63.44
CA ILE A 105 -68.09 -36.28 64.45
C ILE A 105 -68.07 -37.66 63.79
N VAL A 106 -66.88 -38.24 63.70
CA VAL A 106 -66.64 -39.54 63.06
C VAL A 106 -66.35 -40.65 64.07
N LYS A 107 -66.02 -40.29 65.33
CA LYS A 107 -65.75 -41.27 66.39
C LYS A 107 -65.94 -40.65 67.78
N VAL A 108 -66.49 -41.40 68.74
CA VAL A 108 -66.53 -41.01 70.17
C VAL A 108 -66.12 -42.21 71.00
N GLU A 109 -65.04 -42.09 71.77
CA GLU A 109 -64.44 -43.20 72.50
C GLU A 109 -64.53 -42.97 74.00
N VAL A 110 -64.98 -43.97 74.75
CA VAL A 110 -64.88 -44.00 76.21
C VAL A 110 -64.35 -45.35 76.65
N ALA A 111 -63.34 -45.37 77.52
CA ALA A 111 -62.64 -46.60 77.93
C ALA A 111 -62.26 -47.48 76.70
N GLU A 112 -61.72 -46.84 75.66
CA GLU A 112 -61.29 -47.44 74.38
C GLU A 112 -62.40 -48.09 73.54
N LYS A 113 -63.68 -47.94 73.91
CA LYS A 113 -64.82 -48.41 73.13
C LYS A 113 -65.46 -47.25 72.38
N ASN A 114 -65.66 -47.41 71.07
CA ASN A 114 -66.42 -46.44 70.29
C ASN A 114 -67.91 -46.54 70.64
N VAL A 115 -68.43 -45.49 71.26
CA VAL A 115 -69.84 -45.36 71.65
C VAL A 115 -70.66 -44.61 70.60
N LEU A 116 -70.08 -44.21 69.46
CA LEU A 116 -70.82 -43.55 68.40
C LEU A 116 -71.46 -44.58 67.45
N ALA A 117 -72.81 -44.63 67.40
CA ALA A 117 -73.53 -45.58 66.55
C ALA A 117 -73.51 -45.20 65.05
N LYS A 118 -73.45 -43.91 64.73
CA LYS A 118 -73.31 -43.38 63.36
C LYS A 118 -72.64 -42.02 63.38
N ASN A 119 -71.93 -41.68 62.32
CA ASN A 119 -71.32 -40.35 62.19
C ASN A 119 -72.41 -39.26 62.22
N VAL A 120 -72.11 -38.16 62.91
CA VAL A 120 -73.04 -37.04 63.09
C VAL A 120 -72.43 -35.81 62.45
N THR A 121 -73.16 -35.21 61.51
CA THR A 121 -72.79 -33.93 60.91
C THR A 121 -73.51 -32.82 61.68
N GLY A 122 -72.81 -31.73 61.99
CA GLY A 122 -73.47 -30.55 62.54
C GLY A 122 -74.23 -29.75 61.49
N ASP A 123 -75.01 -28.78 61.95
CA ASP A 123 -75.63 -27.77 61.09
C ASP A 123 -75.48 -26.39 61.75
N TYR A 124 -75.58 -25.33 60.96
CA TYR A 124 -75.62 -23.96 61.47
C TYR A 124 -77.01 -23.69 62.05
N ASN A 125 -77.07 -23.30 63.33
CA ASN A 125 -78.29 -22.74 63.87
C ASN A 125 -78.46 -21.28 63.43
N ASN A 126 -79.69 -20.78 63.47
CA ASN A 126 -80.17 -19.49 62.93
C ASN A 126 -79.48 -18.21 63.50
N SER A 127 -78.33 -18.34 64.17
CA SER A 127 -77.48 -17.28 64.70
C SER A 127 -76.05 -17.82 64.92
N ASP A 128 -75.17 -17.64 63.93
CA ASP A 128 -73.69 -17.67 64.00
C ASP A 128 -72.95 -18.89 64.60
N LEU A 129 -73.63 -19.99 64.94
CA LEU A 129 -73.04 -21.13 65.65
C LEU A 129 -73.28 -22.46 64.92
N TYR A 130 -72.22 -23.25 64.74
CA TYR A 130 -72.27 -24.59 64.17
C TYR A 130 -72.37 -25.65 65.27
N GLU A 131 -73.46 -26.39 65.31
CA GLU A 131 -73.78 -27.34 66.39
C GLU A 131 -73.84 -28.78 65.89
N VAL A 132 -73.30 -29.72 66.66
CA VAL A 132 -73.35 -31.16 66.35
C VAL A 132 -74.12 -31.90 67.43
N ASN A 133 -75.34 -32.35 67.12
CA ASN A 133 -76.23 -33.01 68.09
C ASN A 133 -76.23 -34.53 67.95
N THR A 134 -75.82 -35.25 68.99
CA THR A 134 -75.85 -36.71 69.02
C THR A 134 -77.19 -37.23 69.57
N THR A 135 -77.82 -38.20 68.89
CA THR A 135 -79.10 -38.79 69.34
C THR A 135 -78.92 -39.84 70.44
N ASP A 136 -79.93 -39.99 71.32
CA ASP A 136 -80.03 -40.99 72.40
C ASP A 136 -79.53 -42.40 72.05
N LYS A 137 -79.71 -42.86 70.81
CA LYS A 137 -79.35 -44.22 70.38
C LYS A 137 -77.86 -44.55 70.52
N SER A 138 -76.96 -43.57 70.40
CA SER A 138 -75.51 -43.82 70.47
C SER A 138 -75.04 -44.10 71.90
N PHE A 139 -75.72 -43.54 72.92
CA PHE A 139 -75.25 -43.57 74.31
C PHE A 139 -76.15 -44.38 75.25
N LYS A 140 -76.95 -45.29 74.69
CA LYS A 140 -77.97 -46.04 75.45
C LYS A 140 -77.39 -46.98 76.51
N ASP A 141 -76.18 -47.50 76.28
CA ASP A 141 -75.64 -48.63 77.05
C ASP A 141 -74.27 -48.34 77.68
N PHE A 142 -73.96 -47.06 77.93
CA PHE A 142 -72.66 -46.66 78.46
C PHE A 142 -72.75 -46.19 79.93
N VAL A 143 -71.74 -46.56 80.73
CA VAL A 143 -71.56 -46.13 82.12
C VAL A 143 -70.14 -45.57 82.25
N ALA A 144 -70.03 -44.32 82.72
CA ALA A 144 -68.75 -43.69 83.10
C ALA A 144 -68.73 -43.38 84.58
N GLU A 145 -67.59 -43.60 85.20
CA GLU A 145 -67.26 -43.05 86.50
C GLU A 145 -66.73 -41.61 86.37
N LYS A 146 -66.78 -40.88 87.49
CA LYS A 146 -66.16 -39.57 87.56
C LYS A 146 -64.66 -39.69 87.29
N GLY A 147 -64.16 -38.91 86.34
CA GLY A 147 -62.76 -38.94 85.92
C GLY A 147 -62.48 -39.82 84.70
N ASP A 148 -63.43 -40.64 84.24
CA ASP A 148 -63.25 -41.40 83.00
C ASP A 148 -63.01 -40.48 81.80
N GLU A 149 -62.12 -40.88 80.89
CA GLU A 149 -61.81 -40.14 79.68
C GLU A 149 -62.79 -40.44 78.55
N ILE A 150 -63.21 -39.38 77.87
CA ILE A 150 -63.98 -39.44 76.63
C ILE A 150 -63.28 -38.65 75.53
N THR A 151 -63.11 -39.27 74.37
CA THR A 151 -62.46 -38.66 73.20
C THR A 151 -63.42 -38.51 72.03
N PHE A 152 -63.56 -37.29 71.53
CA PHE A 152 -64.27 -36.96 70.30
C PHE A 152 -63.29 -36.82 69.14
N THR A 153 -63.55 -37.50 68.03
CA THR A 153 -62.82 -37.29 66.77
C THR A 153 -63.73 -36.63 65.75
N TYR A 154 -63.33 -35.46 65.29
CA TYR A 154 -63.97 -34.69 64.23
C TYR A 154 -63.16 -34.76 62.94
N LYS A 155 -63.86 -34.69 61.81
CA LYS A 155 -63.26 -34.48 60.49
C LYS A 155 -63.87 -33.23 59.86
N VAL A 156 -63.02 -32.33 59.39
CA VAL A 156 -63.40 -31.18 58.56
C VAL A 156 -63.42 -31.62 57.10
N THR A 157 -64.52 -31.35 56.38
CA THR A 157 -64.65 -31.60 54.93
C THR A 157 -64.80 -30.30 54.16
N GLY A 158 -64.47 -30.25 52.87
CA GLY A 158 -64.52 -29.02 52.04
C GLY A 158 -63.19 -28.27 51.91
N LEU A 159 -62.08 -28.90 52.33
CA LEU A 159 -60.71 -28.36 52.18
C LEU A 159 -60.07 -28.67 50.81
N GLU A 160 -60.63 -29.62 50.07
CA GLU A 160 -60.09 -30.16 48.81
C GLU A 160 -59.98 -29.07 47.72
N ASP A 161 -60.98 -28.19 47.59
CA ASP A 161 -60.98 -27.07 46.63
C ASP A 161 -59.90 -26.01 46.91
N TYR A 162 -59.43 -25.92 48.16
CA TYR A 162 -58.37 -24.99 48.57
C TYR A 162 -56.97 -25.54 48.31
N GLU A 163 -56.78 -26.86 48.35
CA GLU A 163 -55.50 -27.51 48.01
C GLU A 163 -55.18 -27.33 46.52
N ASP A 164 -56.16 -27.56 45.64
CA ASP A 164 -56.02 -27.33 44.20
C ASP A 164 -55.72 -25.87 43.86
N THR A 165 -56.39 -24.94 44.55
CA THR A 165 -56.15 -23.50 44.40
C THR A 165 -54.72 -23.12 44.87
N LEU A 166 -54.27 -23.67 45.99
CA LEU A 166 -52.94 -23.42 46.53
C LEU A 166 -51.84 -23.93 45.57
N ASP A 167 -52.01 -25.12 45.01
CA ASP A 167 -51.07 -25.69 44.05
C ASP A 167 -51.06 -24.94 42.71
N ALA A 168 -52.21 -24.43 42.26
CA ALA A 168 -52.28 -23.52 41.12
C ALA A 168 -51.49 -22.21 41.39
N LEU A 169 -51.66 -21.60 42.57
CA LEU A 169 -50.90 -20.39 42.95
C LEU A 169 -49.39 -20.65 43.06
N LYS A 170 -48.96 -21.80 43.58
CA LYS A 170 -47.53 -22.17 43.62
C LYS A 170 -46.94 -22.25 42.21
N LYS A 171 -47.64 -22.91 41.29
CA LYS A 171 -47.21 -23.01 39.88
C LYS A 171 -47.14 -21.65 39.19
N GLU A 172 -48.11 -20.76 39.46
CA GLU A 172 -48.10 -19.40 38.92
C GLU A 172 -46.91 -18.59 39.47
N ASN A 173 -46.60 -18.71 40.76
CA ASN A 173 -45.44 -18.05 41.37
C ASN A 173 -44.11 -18.56 40.81
N GLU A 174 -43.98 -19.86 40.57
CA GLU A 174 -42.81 -20.45 39.90
C GLU A 174 -42.65 -19.91 38.47
N ALA A 175 -43.75 -19.81 37.73
CA ALA A 175 -43.76 -19.24 36.39
C ALA A 175 -43.37 -17.75 36.39
N LEU A 176 -43.86 -16.98 37.36
CA LEU A 176 -43.50 -15.56 37.52
C LEU A 176 -42.02 -15.39 37.88
N ALA A 177 -41.47 -16.24 38.76
CA ALA A 177 -40.06 -16.24 39.10
C ALA A 177 -39.18 -16.56 37.89
N ALA A 178 -39.57 -17.54 37.07
CA ALA A 178 -38.89 -17.86 35.82
C ALA A 178 -38.94 -16.69 34.82
N SER A 179 -40.10 -16.02 34.68
CA SER A 179 -40.25 -14.84 33.82
C SER A 179 -39.37 -13.68 34.28
N LYS A 180 -39.29 -13.44 35.60
CA LYS A 180 -38.41 -12.41 36.18
C LYS A 180 -36.94 -12.69 35.87
N ALA A 181 -36.48 -13.94 36.05
CA ALA A 181 -35.11 -14.33 35.75
C ALA A 181 -34.78 -14.16 34.24
N ALA A 182 -35.73 -14.47 33.37
CA ALA A 182 -35.58 -14.24 31.93
C ALA A 182 -35.45 -12.75 31.58
N LEU A 183 -36.27 -11.89 32.20
CA LEU A 183 -36.20 -10.43 32.02
C LEU A 183 -34.87 -9.85 32.54
N GLU A 184 -34.38 -10.31 33.68
CA GLU A 184 -33.08 -9.89 34.23
C GLU A 184 -31.93 -10.26 33.28
N LYS A 185 -31.96 -11.46 32.69
CA LYS A 185 -30.98 -11.88 31.68
C LYS A 185 -31.04 -11.02 30.42
N ASN A 186 -32.23 -10.70 29.93
CA ASN A 186 -32.41 -9.83 28.77
C ASN A 186 -31.89 -8.41 29.05
N ASN A 187 -32.15 -7.87 30.24
CA ASN A 187 -31.65 -6.57 30.65
C ASN A 187 -30.12 -6.54 30.74
N ALA A 188 -29.49 -7.58 31.30
CA ALA A 188 -28.03 -7.71 31.31
C ALA A 188 -27.44 -7.72 29.89
N SER A 189 -28.09 -8.44 28.95
CA SER A 189 -27.70 -8.47 27.55
C SER A 189 -27.83 -7.10 26.87
N LEU A 190 -28.88 -6.33 27.18
CA LEU A 190 -29.08 -4.97 26.68
C LEU A 190 -28.00 -4.01 27.21
N VAL A 191 -27.66 -4.10 28.50
CA VAL A 191 -26.59 -3.31 29.10
C VAL A 191 -25.24 -3.61 28.44
N ALA A 192 -24.92 -4.89 28.22
CA ALA A 192 -23.70 -5.29 27.51
C ALA A 192 -23.67 -4.77 26.07
N SER A 193 -24.79 -4.83 25.35
CA SER A 193 -24.91 -4.32 23.98
C SER A 193 -24.74 -2.80 23.92
N LYS A 194 -25.30 -2.06 24.89
CA LYS A 194 -25.14 -0.61 25.00
C LYS A 194 -23.67 -0.23 25.23
N ALA A 195 -22.98 -0.92 26.14
CA ALA A 195 -21.56 -0.68 26.40
C ALA A 195 -20.68 -0.96 25.17
N ALA A 196 -21.00 -2.00 24.39
CA ALA A 196 -20.32 -2.29 23.13
C ALA A 196 -20.52 -1.16 22.10
N LEU A 197 -21.75 -0.68 21.93
CA LEU A 197 -22.06 0.43 21.03
C LEU A 197 -21.38 1.74 21.44
N GLU A 198 -21.28 2.03 22.74
CA GLU A 198 -20.56 3.20 23.25
C GLU A 198 -19.06 3.12 22.90
N LYS A 199 -18.45 1.94 23.02
CA LYS A 199 -17.05 1.71 22.65
C LYS A 199 -16.82 1.87 21.14
N ASP A 200 -17.71 1.32 20.31
CA ASP A 200 -17.63 1.46 18.86
C ASP A 200 -17.79 2.93 18.42
N ASN A 201 -18.72 3.66 19.04
CA ASN A 201 -18.89 5.09 18.80
C ASN A 201 -17.64 5.91 19.17
N ALA A 202 -16.99 5.61 20.30
CA ALA A 202 -15.74 6.27 20.66
C ALA A 202 -14.63 6.01 19.62
N SER A 203 -14.53 4.78 19.11
CA SER A 203 -13.58 4.43 18.04
C SER A 203 -13.86 5.16 16.73
N LEU A 204 -15.13 5.30 16.35
CA LEU A 204 -15.55 6.06 15.16
C LEU A 204 -15.22 7.56 15.30
N VAL A 205 -15.44 8.15 16.48
CA VAL A 205 -15.07 9.55 16.75
C VAL A 205 -13.56 9.76 16.62
N ALA A 206 -12.76 8.87 17.20
CA ALA A 206 -11.30 8.93 17.08
C ALA A 206 -10.83 8.80 15.61
N SER A 207 -11.42 7.87 14.86
CA SER A 207 -11.13 7.67 13.44
C SER A 207 -11.49 8.89 12.59
N LYS A 208 -12.63 9.53 12.88
CA LYS A 208 -13.06 10.78 12.22
C LYS A 208 -12.07 11.92 12.48
N ALA A 209 -11.60 12.08 13.71
CA ALA A 209 -10.63 13.11 14.07
C ALA A 209 -9.27 12.89 13.37
N ALA A 210 -8.82 11.63 13.26
CA ALA A 210 -7.61 11.28 12.52
C ALA A 210 -7.75 11.61 11.02
N LEU A 211 -8.86 11.24 10.39
CA LEU A 211 -9.13 11.57 8.98
C LEU A 211 -9.19 13.08 8.73
N GLU A 212 -9.74 13.86 9.66
CA GLU A 212 -9.77 15.32 9.54
C GLU A 212 -8.36 15.93 9.59
N LYS A 213 -7.49 15.39 10.46
CA LYS A 213 -6.07 15.78 10.54
C LYS A 213 -5.32 15.45 9.25
N ASP A 214 -5.51 14.25 8.72
CA ASP A 214 -4.90 13.81 7.46
C ASP A 214 -5.37 14.67 6.28
N ASN A 215 -6.66 15.00 6.22
CA ASN A 215 -7.20 15.90 5.19
C ASN A 215 -6.60 17.32 5.26
N LYS A 216 -6.40 17.86 6.46
CA LYS A 216 -5.71 19.16 6.64
C LYS A 216 -4.26 19.09 6.17
N SER A 217 -3.55 18.00 6.48
CA SER A 217 -2.18 17.78 6.01
C SER A 217 -2.11 17.66 4.48
N LEU A 218 -3.02 16.90 3.87
CA LEU A 218 -3.10 16.75 2.42
C LEU A 218 -3.39 18.09 1.71
N ALA A 219 -4.28 18.91 2.27
CA ALA A 219 -4.55 20.25 1.76
C ALA A 219 -3.31 21.15 1.80
N ALA A 220 -2.53 21.10 2.89
CA ALA A 220 -1.27 21.84 3.02
C ALA A 220 -0.22 21.36 2.00
N SER A 221 -0.05 20.04 1.83
CA SER A 221 0.86 19.48 0.82
C SER A 221 0.45 19.87 -0.60
N LYS A 222 -0.85 19.90 -0.90
CA LYS A 222 -1.36 20.36 -2.20
C LYS A 222 -1.00 21.83 -2.45
N ALA A 223 -1.20 22.71 -1.47
CA ALA A 223 -0.85 24.13 -1.59
C ALA A 223 0.67 24.34 -1.77
N ALA A 224 1.50 23.55 -1.09
CA ALA A 224 2.95 23.57 -1.26
C ALA A 224 3.37 23.16 -2.68
N LEU A 225 2.80 22.07 -3.21
CA LEU A 225 3.06 21.62 -4.59
C LEU A 225 2.58 22.63 -5.64
N GLU A 226 1.45 23.31 -5.43
CA GLU A 226 1.00 24.39 -6.31
C GLU A 226 1.97 25.56 -6.32
N THR A 227 2.56 25.89 -5.17
CA THR A 227 3.57 26.95 -5.03
C THR A 227 4.87 26.56 -5.74
N GLU A 228 5.36 25.33 -5.53
CA GLU A 228 6.56 24.81 -6.19
C GLU A 228 6.40 24.77 -7.72
N ASN A 229 5.24 24.34 -8.22
CA ASN A 229 4.93 24.34 -9.65
C ASN A 229 4.94 25.76 -10.24
N LYS A 230 4.43 26.76 -9.53
CA LYS A 230 4.51 28.17 -9.95
C LYS A 230 5.96 28.66 -10.01
N ALA A 231 6.78 28.32 -9.01
CA ALA A 231 8.20 28.66 -9.00
C ALA A 231 8.97 27.99 -10.15
N LEU A 232 8.69 26.71 -10.43
CA LEU A 232 9.29 25.97 -11.53
C LEU A 232 8.89 26.56 -12.89
N ALA A 233 7.63 26.96 -13.05
CA ALA A 233 7.15 27.65 -14.26
C ALA A 233 7.83 29.01 -14.47
N ALA A 234 8.06 29.77 -13.39
CA ALA A 234 8.82 31.02 -13.43
C ALA A 234 10.28 30.78 -13.81
N SER A 235 10.92 29.77 -13.23
CA SER A 235 12.30 29.38 -13.55
C SER A 235 12.45 28.93 -15.01
N ASN A 236 11.50 28.14 -15.52
CA ASN A 236 11.48 27.75 -16.93
C ASN A 236 11.29 28.93 -17.87
N SER A 237 10.43 29.89 -17.52
CA SER A 237 10.27 31.14 -18.26
C SER A 237 11.56 31.96 -18.27
N ALA A 238 12.24 32.06 -17.12
CA ALA A 238 13.54 32.74 -17.01
C ALA A 238 14.63 32.04 -17.83
N LEU A 239 14.67 30.71 -17.83
CA LEU A 239 15.60 29.93 -18.65
C LEU A 239 15.33 30.12 -20.15
N ALA A 240 14.06 30.15 -20.56
CA ALA A 240 13.67 30.43 -21.94
C ALA A 240 14.08 31.85 -22.36
N ALA A 241 13.89 32.84 -21.48
CA ALA A 241 14.34 34.21 -21.71
C ALA A 241 15.88 34.31 -21.79
N SER A 242 16.61 33.63 -20.90
CA SER A 242 18.07 33.56 -20.93
C SER A 242 18.58 32.89 -22.20
N LYS A 243 17.94 31.80 -22.64
CA LYS A 243 18.26 31.14 -23.90
C LYS A 243 18.03 32.08 -25.10
N ALA A 244 16.91 32.81 -25.12
CA ALA A 244 16.62 33.78 -26.18
C ALA A 244 17.64 34.92 -26.17
N ALA A 245 17.99 35.45 -25.00
CA ALA A 245 19.04 36.46 -24.85
C ALA A 245 20.40 35.94 -25.33
N LEU A 246 20.75 34.68 -25.05
CA LEU A 246 21.98 34.06 -25.53
C LEU A 246 21.97 33.91 -27.06
N GLU A 247 20.85 33.46 -27.64
CA GLU A 247 20.66 33.37 -29.09
C GLU A 247 20.74 34.74 -29.78
N ASP A 248 20.26 35.80 -29.14
CA ASP A 248 20.35 37.17 -29.65
C ASP A 248 21.74 37.78 -29.47
N GLN A 249 22.42 37.51 -28.34
CA GLN A 249 23.85 37.86 -28.18
C GLN A 249 24.69 37.19 -29.27
N LEU A 250 24.47 35.90 -29.56
CA LEU A 250 25.13 35.19 -30.66
C LEU A 250 24.88 35.81 -32.04
N LYS A 251 23.74 36.48 -32.24
CA LYS A 251 23.41 37.17 -33.49
C LYS A 251 23.95 38.61 -33.55
N ASN A 252 24.12 39.27 -32.40
CA ASN A 252 24.40 40.71 -32.31
C ASN A 252 25.76 41.07 -31.70
N THR A 253 26.67 40.14 -31.42
CA THR A 253 27.98 40.44 -30.82
C THR A 253 28.92 41.15 -31.82
N PRO A 254 29.33 42.42 -31.57
CA PRO A 254 30.57 43.00 -32.10
C PRO A 254 31.77 42.50 -31.27
N ALA A 255 32.99 42.58 -31.81
CA ALA A 255 34.22 42.10 -31.18
C ALA A 255 34.45 42.62 -29.74
N PRO A 256 35.17 41.87 -28.89
CA PRO A 256 34.80 41.60 -27.49
C PRO A 256 35.47 42.49 -26.45
N THR A 257 34.87 42.58 -25.26
CA THR A 257 35.58 42.93 -24.00
C THR A 257 34.91 42.24 -22.80
N GLU A 258 35.52 41.18 -22.26
CA GLU A 258 35.16 40.56 -20.97
C GLU A 258 36.40 40.20 -20.16
N THR A 259 36.29 40.37 -18.84
CA THR A 259 37.21 39.89 -17.79
C THR A 259 36.72 38.50 -17.31
N PRO A 260 37.56 37.44 -17.18
CA PRO A 260 37.06 36.06 -17.03
C PRO A 260 37.08 35.48 -15.60
N ALA A 261 36.16 34.53 -15.39
CA ALA A 261 36.06 33.59 -14.27
C ALA A 261 37.03 32.37 -14.44
N PRO A 262 37.33 31.60 -13.37
CA PRO A 262 38.48 30.70 -13.32
C PRO A 262 38.32 29.41 -14.14
N VAL A 263 39.41 28.98 -14.78
CA VAL A 263 39.50 27.87 -15.75
C VAL A 263 39.99 26.57 -15.09
N ALA A 264 39.55 25.41 -15.60
CA ALA A 264 40.00 24.09 -15.13
C ALA A 264 41.44 23.80 -15.59
N LYS A 265 42.34 23.48 -14.64
CA LYS A 265 43.77 23.21 -14.88
C LYS A 265 43.99 22.07 -15.89
N GLY A 266 44.95 22.25 -16.81
CA GLY A 266 45.45 21.21 -17.71
C GLY A 266 44.73 21.06 -19.06
N GLN A 267 43.77 21.93 -19.41
CA GLN A 267 43.06 21.84 -20.68
C GLN A 267 43.69 22.73 -21.77
N MET A 268 44.38 22.14 -22.76
CA MET A 268 45.05 22.87 -23.86
C MET A 268 44.14 23.83 -24.65
N GLY A 269 42.82 23.58 -24.69
CA GLY A 269 41.88 24.45 -25.40
C GLY A 269 41.49 25.73 -24.64
N ASN A 270 41.88 25.86 -23.38
CA ASN A 270 41.57 26.98 -22.49
C ASN A 270 42.52 26.93 -21.29
N PHE A 271 43.62 27.67 -21.34
CA PHE A 271 44.68 27.66 -20.33
C PHE A 271 45.14 29.07 -20.01
N ASN A 272 45.58 29.30 -18.78
CA ASN A 272 46.06 30.60 -18.35
C ASN A 272 47.57 30.71 -18.50
N VAL A 273 48.01 31.92 -18.83
CA VAL A 273 49.42 32.34 -18.80
C VAL A 273 49.53 33.45 -17.77
N SER A 274 50.22 33.20 -16.67
CA SER A 274 50.46 34.13 -15.59
C SER A 274 51.83 34.78 -15.71
N PHE A 275 51.96 36.03 -15.27
CA PHE A 275 53.22 36.77 -15.29
C PHE A 275 53.83 36.86 -13.89
N ASP A 276 55.10 36.52 -13.78
CA ASP A 276 55.87 36.62 -12.54
C ASP A 276 57.06 37.57 -12.74
N TYR A 277 57.30 38.43 -11.75
CA TYR A 277 58.30 39.49 -11.82
C TYR A 277 58.96 39.76 -10.47
N VAL A 278 60.27 40.02 -10.48
CA VAL A 278 61.03 40.53 -9.34
C VAL A 278 61.98 41.63 -9.83
N GLY A 279 61.87 42.82 -9.23
CA GLY A 279 62.61 44.01 -9.66
C GLY A 279 64.12 43.91 -9.44
N ASP A 280 64.56 43.47 -8.26
CA ASP A 280 65.97 43.28 -7.93
C ASP A 280 66.18 42.15 -6.91
N ASP A 281 67.45 41.85 -6.60
CA ASP A 281 67.83 40.77 -5.66
C ASP A 281 67.57 41.13 -4.18
N THR A 282 66.97 42.29 -3.89
CA THR A 282 66.45 42.60 -2.56
C THR A 282 65.01 42.10 -2.36
N TRP A 283 64.35 41.72 -3.46
CA TRP A 283 62.98 41.21 -3.48
C TRP A 283 61.92 42.19 -2.95
N GLY A 284 62.25 43.49 -2.89
CA GLY A 284 61.34 44.53 -2.40
C GLY A 284 60.08 44.68 -3.25
N GLU A 285 60.21 44.53 -4.57
CA GLU A 285 59.07 44.45 -5.50
C GLU A 285 59.02 43.09 -6.17
N GLN A 286 57.90 42.40 -6.00
CA GLN A 286 57.63 41.10 -6.60
C GLN A 286 56.14 40.93 -6.92
N SER A 287 55.83 40.15 -7.96
CA SER A 287 54.49 39.74 -8.34
C SER A 287 54.49 38.27 -8.77
N TRP A 288 53.50 37.51 -8.29
CA TRP A 288 53.42 36.06 -8.48
C TRP A 288 52.04 35.68 -9.02
N GLY A 289 51.92 35.66 -10.34
CA GLY A 289 50.71 35.31 -11.05
C GLY A 289 49.49 36.20 -10.79
N ASP A 290 49.70 37.41 -10.26
CA ASP A 290 48.64 38.40 -10.04
C ASP A 290 47.99 38.87 -11.34
N LYS A 291 48.75 38.79 -12.44
CA LYS A 291 48.29 39.04 -13.79
C LYS A 291 48.25 37.72 -14.53
N SER A 292 47.16 37.46 -15.25
CA SER A 292 47.05 36.32 -16.15
C SER A 292 46.27 36.68 -17.40
N VAL A 293 46.60 35.98 -18.49
CA VAL A 293 45.90 36.04 -19.76
C VAL A 293 45.35 34.66 -20.05
N ASN A 294 44.07 34.60 -20.35
CA ASN A 294 43.43 33.35 -20.74
C ASN A 294 43.62 33.08 -22.24
N VAL A 295 44.33 31.99 -22.57
CA VAL A 295 44.56 31.51 -23.92
C VAL A 295 43.48 30.49 -24.29
N THR A 296 42.56 30.93 -25.13
CA THR A 296 41.39 30.14 -25.58
C THR A 296 41.48 29.69 -27.03
N LYS A 297 42.44 30.21 -27.80
CA LYS A 297 42.62 29.93 -29.22
C LYS A 297 44.05 30.27 -29.67
N ASP A 298 44.38 29.87 -30.89
CA ASP A 298 45.60 30.32 -31.54
C ASP A 298 45.54 31.84 -31.73
N GLY A 299 46.64 32.53 -31.45
CA GLY A 299 46.69 33.98 -31.57
C GLY A 299 47.88 34.64 -30.89
N ASP A 300 47.94 35.96 -31.06
CA ASP A 300 48.85 36.84 -30.36
C ASP A 300 48.19 37.35 -29.08
N TYR A 301 48.99 37.40 -28.01
CA TYR A 301 48.58 37.76 -26.67
C TYR A 301 49.63 38.69 -26.06
N SER A 302 49.22 39.51 -25.11
CA SER A 302 50.11 40.36 -24.33
C SER A 302 49.69 40.37 -22.88
N ILE A 303 50.65 40.33 -21.97
CA ILE A 303 50.43 40.49 -20.53
C ILE A 303 51.20 41.71 -20.03
N GLU A 304 50.55 42.54 -19.21
CA GLU A 304 51.08 43.82 -18.73
C GLU A 304 51.15 43.84 -17.20
N TYR A 305 52.24 44.38 -16.67
CA TYR A 305 52.48 44.67 -15.27
C TYR A 305 53.00 46.10 -15.12
N THR A 306 52.52 46.84 -14.12
CA THR A 306 52.99 48.19 -13.82
C THR A 306 53.94 48.13 -12.64
N ALA A 307 55.18 48.55 -12.84
CA ALA A 307 56.19 48.55 -11.78
C ALA A 307 55.84 49.55 -10.68
N THR A 308 56.10 49.18 -9.42
CA THR A 308 55.77 50.01 -8.25
C THR A 308 56.98 50.75 -7.66
N SER A 309 58.19 50.37 -8.06
CA SER A 309 59.45 50.89 -7.55
C SER A 309 60.50 51.04 -8.66
N ASP A 310 61.50 51.86 -8.39
CA ASP A 310 62.67 51.99 -9.25
C ASP A 310 63.62 50.81 -9.05
N SER A 311 64.03 50.17 -10.14
CA SER A 311 65.10 49.17 -10.16
C SER A 311 66.16 49.48 -11.22
N LYS A 312 67.41 49.12 -10.93
CA LYS A 312 68.53 49.23 -11.88
C LYS A 312 68.59 48.07 -12.88
N GLY A 313 67.81 47.02 -12.65
CA GLY A 313 67.80 45.81 -13.47
C GLY A 313 66.49 45.04 -13.28
N ILE A 314 66.45 43.82 -13.79
CA ILE A 314 65.36 42.87 -13.53
C ILE A 314 66.00 41.62 -12.99
N TYR A 315 65.60 41.20 -11.80
CA TYR A 315 66.15 40.00 -11.20
C TYR A 315 65.47 38.74 -11.74
N LEU A 316 64.14 38.77 -11.89
CA LEU A 316 63.38 37.64 -12.39
C LEU A 316 62.18 38.08 -13.23
N MET A 317 61.92 37.36 -14.32
CA MET A 317 60.76 37.52 -15.19
C MET A 317 60.41 36.17 -15.86
N MET A 318 59.19 35.69 -15.62
CA MET A 318 58.72 34.39 -16.11
C MET A 318 57.26 34.47 -16.57
N LEU A 319 56.88 33.55 -17.45
CA LEU A 319 55.49 33.25 -17.77
C LEU A 319 55.16 31.83 -17.33
N ASP A 320 54.32 31.68 -16.32
CA ASP A 320 53.81 30.40 -15.87
C ASP A 320 52.51 30.05 -16.58
N THR A 321 52.21 28.76 -16.72
CA THR A 321 50.92 28.30 -17.25
C THR A 321 50.24 27.33 -16.32
N ASP A 322 48.97 27.01 -16.57
CA ASP A 322 48.26 25.90 -15.92
C ASP A 322 48.22 24.62 -16.78
N LEU A 323 49.18 24.47 -17.70
CA LEU A 323 49.38 23.26 -18.51
C LEU A 323 50.41 22.33 -17.85
N TYR A 324 50.16 21.02 -17.85
CA TYR A 324 51.01 20.00 -17.20
C TYR A 324 51.44 18.90 -18.17
N TYR A 325 52.33 17.99 -17.75
CA TYR A 325 52.75 16.85 -18.58
C TYR A 325 51.56 16.10 -19.20
N GLY A 326 51.63 15.86 -20.52
CA GLY A 326 50.53 15.27 -21.30
C GLY A 326 49.42 16.24 -21.74
N SER A 327 49.46 17.51 -21.32
CA SER A 327 48.47 18.53 -21.75
C SER A 327 48.76 19.07 -23.16
N LEU A 328 50.03 19.08 -23.60
CA LEU A 328 50.42 19.63 -24.89
C LEU A 328 50.16 18.64 -26.03
N ALA A 329 49.60 19.12 -27.13
CA ALA A 329 49.56 18.38 -28.38
C ALA A 329 50.89 18.51 -29.13
N ASP A 330 51.21 17.52 -29.97
CA ASP A 330 52.45 17.42 -30.76
C ASP A 330 52.75 18.65 -31.66
N ASN A 331 51.77 19.54 -31.84
CA ASN A 331 51.79 20.69 -32.73
C ASN A 331 51.58 22.03 -31.99
N PHE A 332 51.68 22.04 -30.67
CA PHE A 332 51.62 23.24 -29.84
C PHE A 332 52.93 24.04 -29.95
N ALA A 333 52.82 25.36 -30.09
CA ALA A 333 53.96 26.27 -29.98
C ALA A 333 53.59 27.50 -29.16
N PHE A 334 54.47 27.86 -28.23
CA PHE A 334 54.42 29.08 -27.41
C PHE A 334 55.68 29.89 -27.70
N THR A 335 55.53 31.13 -28.18
CA THR A 335 56.64 31.97 -28.62
C THR A 335 56.52 33.36 -28.02
N VAL A 336 57.46 33.77 -27.19
CA VAL A 336 57.56 35.17 -26.76
C VAL A 336 58.22 35.99 -27.87
N LYS A 337 57.59 37.09 -28.28
CA LYS A 337 58.01 37.94 -29.41
C LYS A 337 58.96 39.05 -28.97
N ASN A 338 58.59 39.79 -27.92
CA ASN A 338 59.37 40.90 -27.36
C ASN A 338 58.85 41.27 -25.96
N VAL A 339 59.68 42.00 -25.22
CA VAL A 339 59.29 42.63 -23.94
C VAL A 339 59.43 44.14 -24.09
N LYS A 340 58.43 44.90 -23.63
CA LYS A 340 58.49 46.36 -23.56
C LYS A 340 58.56 46.82 -22.12
N ILE A 341 59.39 47.82 -21.84
CA ILE A 341 59.49 48.48 -20.52
C ILE A 341 59.41 49.98 -20.78
N GLY A 342 58.30 50.59 -20.36
CA GLY A 342 57.95 51.95 -20.80
C GLY A 342 57.94 52.02 -22.33
N ASP A 343 58.71 52.95 -22.90
CA ASP A 343 58.82 53.12 -24.35
C ASP A 343 59.87 52.23 -25.03
N LYS A 344 60.70 51.51 -24.25
CA LYS A 344 61.78 50.66 -24.80
C LYS A 344 61.25 49.28 -25.14
N THR A 345 61.65 48.73 -26.30
CA THR A 345 61.33 47.37 -26.73
C THR A 345 62.61 46.54 -26.80
N TYR A 346 62.60 45.37 -26.17
CA TYR A 346 63.68 44.40 -26.11
C TYR A 346 63.31 43.16 -26.94
N ALA A 347 64.24 42.67 -27.76
CA ALA A 347 64.00 41.52 -28.62
C ALA A 347 64.09 40.23 -27.80
N ILE A 348 63.39 39.17 -28.24
CA ILE A 348 63.48 37.86 -27.61
C ILE A 348 64.00 36.85 -28.63
N ASP A 349 65.16 36.27 -28.32
CA ASP A 349 65.72 35.15 -29.08
C ASP A 349 65.02 33.87 -28.61
N ASN A 350 64.09 33.34 -29.41
CA ASN A 350 63.22 32.22 -29.02
C ASN A 350 63.92 30.83 -29.10
N LYS A 351 65.19 30.77 -28.67
CA LYS A 351 65.96 29.54 -28.58
C LYS A 351 65.52 28.74 -27.35
N GLY A 352 64.40 28.03 -27.45
CA GLY A 352 64.07 26.91 -26.56
C GLY A 352 63.52 27.24 -25.16
N CYS A 353 63.03 28.45 -24.90
CA CYS A 353 62.76 28.91 -23.53
C CYS A 353 61.49 28.34 -22.86
N TRP A 354 61.00 27.15 -23.25
CA TRP A 354 59.79 26.52 -22.72
C TRP A 354 60.09 25.17 -22.07
N GLY A 355 59.86 25.02 -20.77
CA GLY A 355 60.14 23.80 -20.02
C GLY A 355 59.22 23.59 -18.82
N PHE A 356 59.45 22.55 -18.04
CA PHE A 356 58.72 22.36 -16.78
C PHE A 356 59.27 23.30 -15.71
N ALA A 357 58.36 23.93 -14.95
CA ALA A 357 58.73 24.68 -13.76
C ALA A 357 59.56 23.78 -12.82
N ASP A 358 60.62 24.35 -12.26
CA ASP A 358 61.57 23.67 -11.36
C ASP A 358 62.15 22.37 -11.94
N GLN A 359 62.23 22.24 -13.27
CA GLN A 359 62.83 21.11 -13.99
C GLN A 359 62.13 19.77 -13.69
N THR A 360 60.89 19.80 -13.22
CA THR A 360 60.18 18.62 -12.74
C THR A 360 58.91 18.37 -13.56
N VAL A 361 58.82 17.22 -14.22
CA VAL A 361 57.67 16.84 -15.09
C VAL A 361 56.29 16.86 -14.38
N SER A 362 56.25 16.87 -13.05
CA SER A 362 55.02 17.01 -12.26
C SER A 362 54.53 18.45 -12.09
N LYS A 363 55.34 19.44 -12.50
CA LYS A 363 55.02 20.86 -12.43
C LYS A 363 54.43 21.34 -13.75
N ASN A 364 53.93 22.57 -13.75
CA ASN A 364 53.38 23.19 -14.95
C ASN A 364 54.48 23.55 -15.96
N TYR A 365 54.09 23.82 -17.19
CA TYR A 365 54.98 24.44 -18.17
C TYR A 365 55.20 25.93 -17.85
N ARG A 366 56.44 26.38 -18.04
CA ARG A 366 56.95 27.72 -17.78
C ARG A 366 57.80 28.21 -18.95
N PHE A 367 57.72 29.50 -19.24
CA PHE A 367 58.65 30.22 -20.10
C PHE A 367 59.54 31.15 -19.27
N ASN A 368 60.87 30.94 -19.29
CA ASN A 368 61.81 31.82 -18.58
C ASN A 368 62.31 32.93 -19.52
N ILE A 369 62.21 34.18 -19.08
CA ILE A 369 62.71 35.36 -19.83
C ILE A 369 63.98 35.89 -19.15
N VAL A 370 63.92 36.09 -17.83
CA VAL A 370 65.06 36.41 -16.97
C VAL A 370 64.92 35.51 -15.75
N ASN A 371 65.86 34.60 -15.52
CA ASN A 371 65.82 33.74 -14.35
C ASN A 371 67.25 33.30 -13.98
N PRO A 372 67.79 33.75 -12.84
CA PRO A 372 69.16 33.48 -12.45
C PRO A 372 69.42 31.99 -12.14
N TRP A 373 68.36 31.18 -11.94
CA TRP A 373 68.47 29.76 -11.59
C TRP A 373 67.96 28.80 -12.65
N ASN A 374 67.09 29.23 -13.57
CA ASN A 374 66.49 28.39 -14.61
C ASN A 374 66.48 29.12 -15.97
N GLY A 375 67.56 28.99 -16.73
CA GLY A 375 67.81 29.59 -18.04
C GLY A 375 67.17 28.84 -19.22
N LEU A 376 67.90 28.69 -20.34
CA LEU A 376 67.39 28.06 -21.57
C LEU A 376 67.24 26.54 -21.43
N PHE A 377 66.05 26.04 -21.79
CA PHE A 377 65.74 24.61 -21.79
C PHE A 377 66.03 23.95 -23.14
N ASP A 378 66.40 22.66 -23.11
CA ASP A 378 66.50 21.84 -24.31
C ASP A 378 65.11 21.52 -24.89
N LYS A 379 65.07 20.89 -26.07
CA LYS A 379 63.82 20.51 -26.76
C LYS A 379 62.89 19.58 -25.96
N THR A 380 63.37 18.97 -24.88
CA THR A 380 62.57 18.08 -24.02
C THR A 380 61.88 18.86 -22.91
N GLY A 381 62.30 20.11 -22.65
CA GLY A 381 61.77 20.95 -21.58
C GLY A 381 62.16 20.48 -20.18
N VAL A 382 63.11 19.55 -20.07
CA VAL A 382 63.55 18.94 -18.80
C VAL A 382 65.01 19.28 -18.50
N ASN A 383 65.92 19.21 -19.49
CA ASN A 383 67.34 19.51 -19.27
C ASN A 383 67.71 20.90 -19.78
N TRP A 384 68.85 21.37 -19.28
CA TRP A 384 69.50 22.61 -19.69
C TRP A 384 70.03 22.56 -21.11
N GLN A 385 69.80 23.63 -21.88
CA GLN A 385 70.47 23.86 -23.15
C GLN A 385 71.83 24.55 -22.95
N ASP A 386 71.88 25.57 -22.08
CA ASP A 386 73.11 26.27 -21.67
C ASP A 386 72.91 26.90 -20.29
N GLU A 387 73.62 26.39 -19.27
CA GLU A 387 73.53 26.84 -17.88
C GLU A 387 74.04 28.27 -17.67
N LYS A 388 74.84 28.82 -18.60
CA LYS A 388 75.40 30.17 -18.49
C LYS A 388 74.44 31.25 -18.99
N VAL A 389 73.38 30.86 -19.71
CA VAL A 389 72.40 31.79 -20.27
C VAL A 389 71.18 31.84 -19.36
N THR A 390 71.23 32.74 -18.39
CA THR A 390 70.13 32.97 -17.43
C THR A 390 69.15 34.06 -17.86
N THR A 391 69.47 34.79 -18.94
CA THR A 391 68.70 35.96 -19.39
C THR A 391 68.72 36.07 -20.91
N ILE A 392 67.59 36.49 -21.48
CA ILE A 392 67.49 36.74 -22.93
C ILE A 392 67.77 38.22 -23.19
N ASP A 393 68.61 38.53 -24.19
CA ASP A 393 68.90 39.88 -24.69
C ASP A 393 69.34 40.90 -23.61
N LYS A 394 70.06 40.45 -22.57
CA LYS A 394 70.55 41.29 -21.45
C LYS A 394 69.44 42.02 -20.68
N LEU A 395 68.20 41.53 -20.76
CA LEU A 395 67.04 42.17 -20.13
C LEU A 395 67.19 42.33 -18.61
N ASN A 396 68.01 41.51 -17.96
CA ASN A 396 68.33 41.64 -16.54
C ASN A 396 69.05 42.93 -16.14
N LYS A 397 69.62 43.66 -17.10
CA LYS A 397 70.26 44.97 -16.87
C LYS A 397 69.38 46.14 -17.31
N ALA A 398 68.14 45.87 -17.74
CA ALA A 398 67.21 46.92 -18.12
C ALA A 398 66.71 47.64 -16.86
N PRO A 399 66.91 48.97 -16.72
CA PRO A 399 66.34 49.72 -15.61
C PRO A 399 64.82 49.83 -15.78
N VAL A 400 64.11 49.80 -14.64
CA VAL A 400 62.65 49.96 -14.55
C VAL A 400 62.38 51.11 -13.58
N LYS A 401 61.49 52.03 -13.96
CA LYS A 401 61.03 53.12 -13.09
C LYS A 401 59.68 52.80 -12.46
N ALA A 402 59.42 53.36 -11.29
CA ALA A 402 58.09 53.32 -10.72
C ALA A 402 57.07 53.88 -11.72
N ASN A 403 55.98 53.13 -11.94
CA ASN A 403 54.93 53.33 -12.93
C ASN A 403 55.27 52.96 -14.39
N ASP A 404 56.46 52.42 -14.67
CA ASP A 404 56.73 51.84 -15.99
C ASP A 404 55.82 50.64 -16.25
N LYS A 405 55.29 50.56 -17.47
CA LYS A 405 54.57 49.38 -17.95
C LYS A 405 55.55 48.38 -18.53
N ILE A 406 55.55 47.18 -17.97
CA ILE A 406 56.25 46.01 -18.48
C ILE A 406 55.24 45.16 -19.27
N VAL A 407 55.42 45.04 -20.58
CA VAL A 407 54.50 44.32 -21.48
C VAL A 407 55.25 43.17 -22.17
N VAL A 408 54.82 41.94 -21.92
CA VAL A 408 55.35 40.75 -22.62
C VAL A 408 54.39 40.34 -23.72
N ASN A 409 54.86 40.37 -24.96
CA ASN A 409 54.06 39.97 -26.14
C ASN A 409 54.43 38.54 -26.55
N PHE A 410 53.44 37.66 -26.69
CA PHE A 410 53.64 36.25 -27.04
C PHE A 410 52.59 35.73 -28.03
N ASN A 411 52.87 34.59 -28.66
CA ASN A 411 52.00 33.90 -29.61
C ASN A 411 51.80 32.44 -29.21
N VAL A 412 50.58 31.94 -29.41
CA VAL A 412 50.22 30.54 -29.20
C VAL A 412 49.62 29.95 -30.48
N THR A 413 50.06 28.75 -30.88
CA THR A 413 49.47 28.03 -32.03
C THR A 413 49.27 26.54 -31.79
N THR A 414 48.23 25.97 -32.40
CA THR A 414 47.86 24.55 -32.40
C THR A 414 47.58 24.12 -33.86
N LYS A 415 48.64 23.85 -34.62
CA LYS A 415 48.56 23.67 -36.09
C LYS A 415 47.61 22.52 -36.54
N LYS A 416 46.34 22.82 -36.85
CA LYS A 416 45.24 21.83 -36.99
C LYS A 416 45.40 20.83 -38.15
N ALA A 417 45.32 19.53 -37.85
CA ALA A 417 45.07 18.47 -38.82
C ALA A 417 43.56 18.30 -39.12
N SER A 418 43.17 18.35 -40.39
CA SER A 418 41.76 18.19 -40.84
C SER A 418 41.35 16.72 -40.95
N SER A 419 40.31 16.28 -40.22
CA SER A 419 39.75 14.92 -40.32
C SER A 419 38.33 14.91 -40.90
N THR A 420 38.19 14.74 -42.22
CA THR A 420 36.89 14.53 -42.86
C THR A 420 36.45 13.07 -42.78
N VAL A 421 35.40 12.79 -41.98
CA VAL A 421 34.75 11.45 -41.93
C VAL A 421 33.84 11.26 -43.13
N SER A 422 33.94 10.12 -43.83
CA SER A 422 33.03 9.73 -44.93
C SER A 422 32.70 8.24 -44.93
N ILE A 423 31.52 7.85 -45.43
CA ILE A 423 31.10 6.44 -45.55
C ILE A 423 30.33 6.15 -46.85
N LYS A 424 30.65 5.04 -47.52
CA LYS A 424 29.98 4.57 -48.76
C LYS A 424 29.81 3.05 -48.77
N ALA A 425 28.60 2.56 -49.04
CA ALA A 425 28.37 1.13 -49.32
C ALA A 425 28.75 0.77 -50.76
N ALA A 426 29.34 -0.41 -50.97
CA ALA A 426 29.74 -0.88 -52.30
C ALA A 426 28.55 -1.18 -53.22
N LYS A 427 27.39 -1.54 -52.65
CA LYS A 427 26.14 -1.77 -53.39
C LYS A 427 24.99 -1.08 -52.69
N SER A 428 24.26 -0.24 -53.41
CA SER A 428 23.07 0.46 -52.91
C SER A 428 21.79 -0.38 -52.99
N LYS A 429 21.79 -1.49 -53.74
CA LYS A 429 20.65 -2.41 -53.89
C LYS A 429 21.11 -3.87 -53.84
N VAL A 430 20.40 -4.72 -53.10
CA VAL A 430 20.71 -6.16 -52.96
C VAL A 430 19.43 -6.99 -52.93
N SER A 431 19.47 -8.21 -53.49
CA SER A 431 18.38 -9.19 -53.38
C SER A 431 18.85 -10.41 -52.57
N VAL A 432 18.03 -10.83 -51.60
CA VAL A 432 18.31 -11.97 -50.71
C VAL A 432 17.14 -12.93 -50.69
N ALA A 433 17.41 -14.21 -50.92
CA ALA A 433 16.36 -15.22 -50.79
C ALA A 433 16.00 -15.46 -49.32
N PRO A 434 14.75 -15.84 -48.99
CA PRO A 434 14.38 -16.21 -47.63
C PRO A 434 15.30 -17.32 -47.11
N SER A 435 15.72 -17.23 -45.85
CA SER A 435 16.70 -18.10 -45.19
C SER A 435 18.13 -18.07 -45.75
N LYS A 436 18.47 -17.06 -46.55
CA LYS A 436 19.83 -16.84 -47.06
C LYS A 436 20.36 -15.46 -46.64
N SER A 437 21.68 -15.34 -46.68
CA SER A 437 22.41 -14.11 -46.41
C SER A 437 23.17 -13.64 -47.66
N ALA A 438 23.46 -12.34 -47.70
CA ALA A 438 24.37 -11.71 -48.63
C ALA A 438 25.28 -10.75 -47.87
N THR A 439 26.50 -10.52 -48.37
CA THR A 439 27.45 -9.57 -47.78
C THR A 439 27.66 -8.37 -48.70
N VAL A 440 27.79 -7.18 -48.11
CA VAL A 440 28.07 -5.92 -48.81
C VAL A 440 29.25 -5.24 -48.15
N LYS A 441 30.31 -4.96 -48.91
CA LYS A 441 31.46 -4.19 -48.43
C LYS A 441 31.10 -2.72 -48.25
N TYR A 442 31.77 -2.03 -47.34
CA TYR A 442 31.68 -0.58 -47.18
C TYR A 442 33.08 0.03 -47.07
N THR A 443 33.19 1.30 -47.45
CA THR A 443 34.39 2.11 -47.27
C THR A 443 34.07 3.22 -46.26
N VAL A 444 34.99 3.45 -45.32
CA VAL A 444 34.92 4.55 -44.35
C VAL A 444 36.28 5.26 -44.33
N LYS A 445 36.29 6.60 -44.42
CA LYS A 445 37.48 7.45 -44.19
C LYS A 445 37.41 8.07 -42.80
N GLY A 446 38.56 8.19 -42.13
CA GLY A 446 38.68 8.59 -40.73
C GLY A 446 38.63 7.39 -39.76
N THR A 447 38.87 7.65 -38.48
CA THR A 447 38.96 6.64 -37.39
C THR A 447 37.60 6.20 -36.85
N SER A 448 36.49 6.53 -37.53
CA SER A 448 35.13 6.29 -37.05
C SER A 448 34.69 4.83 -37.17
N THR A 449 34.03 4.32 -36.13
CA THR A 449 33.38 2.99 -36.15
C THR A 449 32.05 3.02 -36.92
N VAL A 450 31.75 1.92 -37.64
CA VAL A 450 30.51 1.79 -38.45
C VAL A 450 29.44 0.99 -37.72
N LYS A 451 28.22 1.53 -37.64
CA LYS A 451 27.01 0.84 -37.15
C LYS A 451 26.02 0.63 -38.29
N ALA A 452 25.25 -0.46 -38.26
CA ALA A 452 24.22 -0.77 -39.26
C ALA A 452 22.88 -1.11 -38.62
N THR A 453 21.78 -0.59 -39.18
CA THR A 453 20.40 -0.87 -38.72
C THR A 453 19.48 -1.18 -39.89
N SER A 454 18.40 -1.93 -39.65
CA SER A 454 17.35 -2.23 -40.64
C SER A 454 16.02 -1.65 -40.22
N ASN A 455 15.29 -1.04 -41.15
CA ASN A 455 13.94 -0.52 -40.91
C ASN A 455 12.83 -1.59 -40.93
N ASN A 456 13.14 -2.85 -41.23
CA ASN A 456 12.13 -3.90 -41.39
C ASN A 456 12.56 -5.21 -40.73
N LYS A 457 11.74 -5.70 -39.78
CA LYS A 457 11.99 -6.93 -39.00
C LYS A 457 12.14 -8.20 -39.86
N ALA A 458 11.77 -8.18 -41.13
CA ALA A 458 11.96 -9.30 -42.07
C ALA A 458 13.43 -9.53 -42.47
N VAL A 459 14.30 -8.52 -42.31
CA VAL A 459 15.73 -8.57 -42.64
C VAL A 459 16.54 -8.21 -41.39
N THR A 460 17.62 -8.94 -41.14
CA THR A 460 18.57 -8.64 -40.06
C THR A 460 19.94 -8.27 -40.65
N VAL A 461 20.73 -7.49 -39.90
CA VAL A 461 22.06 -7.03 -40.32
C VAL A 461 23.09 -7.22 -39.22
N LYS A 462 24.32 -7.55 -39.62
CA LYS A 462 25.49 -7.68 -38.73
C LYS A 462 26.71 -7.05 -39.40
N VAL A 463 27.38 -6.12 -38.72
CA VAL A 463 28.61 -5.49 -39.21
C VAL A 463 29.82 -6.35 -38.83
N ASN A 464 30.73 -6.57 -39.78
CA ASN A 464 32.05 -7.13 -39.55
C ASN A 464 33.08 -6.02 -39.75
N LYS A 465 33.69 -5.58 -38.65
CA LYS A 465 34.64 -4.46 -38.61
C LYS A 465 35.92 -4.80 -39.36
N SER A 466 36.53 -5.96 -39.07
CA SER A 466 37.81 -6.39 -39.66
C SER A 466 37.73 -6.54 -41.18
N LYS A 467 36.62 -7.09 -41.70
CA LYS A 467 36.43 -7.33 -43.14
C LYS A 467 35.72 -6.17 -43.86
N LYS A 468 35.47 -5.04 -43.18
CA LYS A 468 34.75 -3.84 -43.65
C LYS A 468 33.50 -4.19 -44.48
N ASN A 469 32.65 -5.04 -43.94
CA ASN A 469 31.42 -5.45 -44.61
C ASN A 469 30.24 -5.63 -43.66
N VAL A 470 29.03 -5.63 -44.23
CA VAL A 470 27.79 -5.91 -43.54
C VAL A 470 27.16 -7.17 -44.12
N THR A 471 26.80 -8.10 -43.25
CA THR A 471 26.04 -9.31 -43.60
C THR A 471 24.56 -9.02 -43.41
N ILE A 472 23.77 -9.26 -44.46
CA ILE A 472 22.33 -9.01 -44.55
C ILE A 472 21.63 -10.36 -44.68
N THR A 473 20.70 -10.67 -43.77
CA THR A 473 20.01 -11.98 -43.74
C THR A 473 18.50 -11.80 -43.83
N ALA A 474 17.86 -12.49 -44.79
CA ALA A 474 16.40 -12.54 -44.86
C ALA A 474 15.84 -13.69 -44.03
N LYS A 475 14.90 -13.39 -43.13
CA LYS A 475 14.26 -14.41 -42.28
C LYS A 475 13.50 -15.44 -43.13
N LYS A 476 13.39 -16.68 -42.64
CA LYS A 476 12.65 -17.76 -43.31
C LYS A 476 11.18 -17.41 -43.57
N THR A 477 10.55 -16.69 -42.64
CA THR A 477 9.15 -16.25 -42.70
C THR A 477 8.95 -14.92 -43.45
N ALA A 478 10.02 -14.32 -43.98
CA ALA A 478 9.95 -13.05 -44.68
C ALA A 478 9.00 -13.15 -45.89
N VAL A 479 8.20 -12.10 -46.08
CA VAL A 479 7.27 -12.01 -47.20
C VAL A 479 8.05 -11.72 -48.46
N MET A 480 7.97 -12.63 -49.45
CA MET A 480 8.65 -12.46 -50.72
C MET A 480 8.20 -11.19 -51.46
N GLY A 481 9.15 -10.47 -52.05
CA GLY A 481 8.93 -9.19 -52.73
C GLY A 481 8.90 -7.96 -51.80
N LYS A 482 8.95 -8.11 -50.48
CA LYS A 482 9.08 -6.96 -49.58
C LYS A 482 10.49 -6.38 -49.60
N THR A 483 10.56 -5.07 -49.43
CA THR A 483 11.81 -4.30 -49.37
C THR A 483 12.10 -3.82 -47.95
N ALA A 484 13.38 -3.78 -47.60
CA ALA A 484 13.94 -3.19 -46.39
C ALA A 484 15.04 -2.19 -46.78
N THR A 485 15.27 -1.18 -45.97
CA THR A 485 16.39 -0.23 -46.10
C THR A 485 17.33 -0.45 -44.92
N ILE A 486 18.60 -0.69 -45.23
CA ILE A 486 19.69 -0.78 -44.25
C ILE A 486 20.43 0.55 -44.24
N THR A 487 20.63 1.13 -43.07
CA THR A 487 21.37 2.38 -42.89
C THR A 487 22.69 2.08 -42.20
N LEU A 488 23.80 2.47 -42.84
CA LEU A 488 25.15 2.47 -42.29
C LEU A 488 25.45 3.88 -41.76
N LYS A 489 25.93 3.99 -40.52
CA LYS A 489 26.33 5.26 -39.89
C LYS A 489 27.79 5.22 -39.46
N ALA A 490 28.52 6.30 -39.74
CA ALA A 490 29.87 6.56 -39.24
C ALA A 490 29.98 8.06 -38.93
N GLY A 491 30.07 8.40 -37.65
CA GLY A 491 29.90 9.79 -37.18
C GLY A 491 28.56 10.39 -37.64
N SER A 492 28.61 11.61 -38.19
CA SER A 492 27.45 12.32 -38.75
C SER A 492 27.05 11.85 -40.16
N LYS A 493 27.87 11.04 -40.83
CA LYS A 493 27.61 10.59 -42.21
C LYS A 493 26.84 9.27 -42.25
N LYS A 494 26.03 9.11 -43.30
CA LYS A 494 25.16 7.95 -43.51
C LYS A 494 25.21 7.44 -44.96
N SER A 495 25.12 6.11 -45.12
CA SER A 495 24.96 5.43 -46.41
C SER A 495 23.85 4.40 -46.32
N THR A 496 23.15 4.10 -47.42
CA THR A 496 21.97 3.21 -47.40
C THR A 496 22.05 2.07 -48.41
N ILE A 497 21.43 0.95 -48.07
CA ILE A 497 21.30 -0.24 -48.92
C ILE A 497 19.84 -0.68 -48.95
N LYS A 498 19.22 -0.69 -50.13
CA LYS A 498 17.87 -1.21 -50.34
C LYS A 498 17.91 -2.71 -50.61
N VAL A 499 17.28 -3.48 -49.72
CA VAL A 499 17.29 -4.94 -49.73
C VAL A 499 15.91 -5.47 -50.12
N THR A 500 15.83 -6.31 -51.14
CA THR A 500 14.57 -6.94 -51.57
C THR A 500 14.59 -8.44 -51.29
N VAL A 501 13.55 -8.97 -50.63
CA VAL A 501 13.39 -10.42 -50.45
C VAL A 501 13.04 -11.04 -51.80
N ALA A 502 13.96 -11.85 -52.34
CA ALA A 502 13.82 -12.45 -53.67
C ALA A 502 12.55 -13.32 -53.75
N LYS A 503 11.90 -13.36 -54.92
CA LYS A 503 10.74 -14.23 -55.20
C LYS A 503 11.13 -15.69 -55.46
N THR A 504 12.09 -16.20 -54.69
CA THR A 504 12.69 -17.53 -54.86
C THR A 504 12.64 -18.30 -53.54
N ALA A 505 12.00 -19.46 -53.53
CA ALA A 505 11.96 -20.38 -52.41
C ALA A 505 13.07 -21.44 -52.56
N ASN A 506 14.03 -21.47 -51.63
CA ASN A 506 15.15 -22.42 -51.65
C ASN A 506 15.00 -23.50 -50.58
N VAL A 507 14.85 -24.77 -50.96
CA VAL A 507 14.68 -25.90 -50.03
C VAL A 507 15.71 -27.00 -50.33
N LYS A 508 16.15 -27.74 -49.30
CA LYS A 508 17.00 -28.93 -49.49
C LYS A 508 16.15 -30.15 -49.90
N LYS A 509 16.73 -31.09 -50.67
CA LYS A 509 16.09 -32.39 -50.97
C LYS A 509 15.58 -33.07 -49.68
N LYS A 510 14.38 -33.65 -49.73
CA LYS A 510 13.64 -34.30 -48.62
C LYS A 510 13.30 -33.39 -47.42
N LYS A 511 13.60 -32.08 -47.46
CA LYS A 511 13.27 -31.14 -46.36
C LYS A 511 12.08 -30.25 -46.70
N THR A 512 11.48 -29.65 -45.67
CA THR A 512 10.37 -28.71 -45.80
C THR A 512 10.72 -27.31 -45.30
N ALA A 513 10.18 -26.29 -45.97
CA ALA A 513 10.31 -24.90 -45.57
C ALA A 513 9.00 -24.14 -45.78
N LYS A 514 8.71 -23.19 -44.87
CA LYS A 514 7.52 -22.32 -44.93
C LYS A 514 7.95 -20.97 -45.53
N TYR A 515 7.17 -20.46 -46.48
CA TYR A 515 7.38 -19.17 -47.13
C TYR A 515 6.08 -18.39 -47.18
N THR A 516 6.17 -17.06 -47.07
CA THR A 516 5.01 -16.17 -47.12
C THR A 516 5.06 -15.30 -48.37
N VAL A 517 3.91 -15.13 -49.03
CA VAL A 517 3.73 -14.27 -50.19
C VAL A 517 2.60 -13.29 -49.93
N ALA A 518 2.81 -12.03 -50.31
CA ALA A 518 1.73 -11.05 -50.41
C ALA A 518 1.07 -11.15 -51.78
N LEU A 519 -0.26 -11.22 -51.79
CA LEU A 519 -1.05 -11.12 -53.01
C LEU A 519 -1.32 -9.63 -53.27
N ALA A 520 -0.75 -9.10 -54.36
CA ALA A 520 -0.92 -7.70 -54.71
C ALA A 520 -2.41 -7.33 -54.86
N LYS A 521 -2.79 -6.17 -54.32
CA LYS A 521 -4.16 -5.62 -54.37
C LYS A 521 -5.23 -6.44 -53.62
N VAL A 522 -4.84 -7.36 -52.72
CA VAL A 522 -5.76 -8.06 -51.81
C VAL A 522 -5.56 -7.51 -50.40
N THR A 523 -6.52 -6.74 -49.90
CA THR A 523 -6.43 -6.09 -48.58
C THR A 523 -7.26 -6.78 -47.51
N LYS A 524 -8.14 -7.73 -47.87
CA LYS A 524 -8.97 -8.52 -46.93
C LYS A 524 -8.29 -9.85 -46.55
N LYS A 525 -8.77 -10.52 -45.48
CA LYS A 525 -8.32 -11.86 -45.08
C LYS A 525 -8.57 -12.87 -46.21
N VAL A 526 -7.54 -13.60 -46.62
CA VAL A 526 -7.63 -14.57 -47.72
C VAL A 526 -8.45 -15.77 -47.24
N LYS A 527 -9.57 -16.09 -47.94
CA LYS A 527 -10.41 -17.26 -47.65
C LYS A 527 -9.78 -18.53 -48.23
N ALA A 528 -9.54 -19.56 -47.41
CA ALA A 528 -8.89 -20.81 -47.81
C ALA A 528 -9.54 -21.47 -49.05
N LYS A 529 -10.89 -21.52 -49.09
CA LYS A 529 -11.67 -22.09 -50.21
C LYS A 529 -11.42 -21.45 -51.57
N LYS A 530 -10.87 -20.23 -51.62
CA LYS A 530 -10.58 -19.50 -52.86
C LYS A 530 -9.12 -19.61 -53.32
N ILE A 531 -8.28 -20.36 -52.59
CA ILE A 531 -6.86 -20.51 -52.91
C ILE A 531 -6.66 -21.76 -53.77
N LYS A 532 -6.04 -21.59 -54.94
CA LYS A 532 -5.52 -22.71 -55.74
C LYS A 532 -3.99 -22.64 -55.77
N VAL A 533 -3.33 -23.73 -55.38
CA VAL A 533 -1.86 -23.85 -55.45
C VAL A 533 -1.48 -24.97 -56.41
N SER A 534 -0.58 -24.66 -57.35
CA SER A 534 -0.05 -25.63 -58.29
C SER A 534 1.46 -25.50 -58.44
N VAL A 535 2.11 -26.57 -58.88
CA VAL A 535 3.54 -26.62 -59.19
C VAL A 535 3.70 -27.14 -60.60
N LYS A 536 4.49 -26.46 -61.44
CA LYS A 536 4.69 -26.83 -62.86
C LYS A 536 5.29 -28.24 -62.99
N ASN A 537 6.36 -28.53 -62.25
CA ASN A 537 6.98 -29.86 -62.19
C ASN A 537 6.82 -30.46 -60.78
N LYS A 538 5.86 -31.39 -60.64
CA LYS A 538 5.55 -32.08 -59.36
C LYS A 538 6.62 -33.07 -58.93
N LYS A 539 7.49 -33.55 -59.82
CA LYS A 539 8.63 -34.44 -59.49
C LYS A 539 9.73 -33.71 -58.70
N VAL A 540 9.82 -32.38 -58.86
CA VAL A 540 10.83 -31.53 -58.18
C VAL A 540 10.37 -31.11 -56.78
N ALA A 541 9.12 -30.64 -56.63
CA ALA A 541 8.62 -30.16 -55.34
C ALA A 541 7.10 -30.33 -55.18
N LYS A 542 6.66 -30.48 -53.92
CA LYS A 542 5.25 -30.44 -53.50
C LYS A 542 4.99 -29.18 -52.68
N VAL A 543 3.88 -28.49 -52.93
CA VAL A 543 3.50 -27.27 -52.21
C VAL A 543 2.13 -27.43 -51.53
N THR A 544 2.01 -26.96 -50.29
CA THR A 544 0.78 -27.04 -49.50
C THR A 544 0.53 -25.73 -48.78
N VAL A 545 -0.72 -25.25 -48.74
CA VAL A 545 -1.11 -24.07 -47.96
C VAL A 545 -1.03 -24.40 -46.47
N LYS A 546 -0.46 -23.50 -45.66
CA LYS A 546 -0.35 -23.69 -44.21
C LYS A 546 -1.06 -22.63 -43.39
N LYS A 547 -0.97 -21.36 -43.79
CA LYS A 547 -1.59 -20.26 -43.06
C LYS A 547 -2.08 -19.18 -44.02
N THR A 548 -3.22 -18.59 -43.72
CA THR A 548 -3.79 -17.44 -44.45
C THR A 548 -3.90 -16.25 -43.52
N ALA A 549 -3.53 -15.08 -44.01
CA ALA A 549 -3.66 -13.82 -43.28
C ALA A 549 -4.20 -12.71 -44.21
N LYS A 550 -4.28 -11.48 -43.71
CA LYS A 550 -4.73 -10.31 -44.49
C LYS A 550 -3.81 -10.11 -45.71
N GLY A 551 -4.33 -10.34 -46.91
CA GLY A 551 -3.58 -10.21 -48.17
C GLY A 551 -2.37 -11.14 -48.33
N GLN A 552 -2.22 -12.17 -47.49
CA GLN A 552 -1.02 -13.00 -47.44
C GLN A 552 -1.33 -14.49 -47.34
N VAL A 553 -0.50 -15.30 -48.00
CA VAL A 553 -0.56 -16.76 -47.94
C VAL A 553 0.82 -17.30 -47.57
N THR A 554 0.86 -18.11 -46.51
CA THR A 554 2.02 -18.90 -46.15
C THR A 554 1.84 -20.32 -46.67
N PHE A 555 2.79 -20.78 -47.46
CA PHE A 555 2.83 -22.14 -47.99
C PHE A 555 4.07 -22.87 -47.53
N GLN A 556 3.97 -24.19 -47.46
CA GLN A 556 5.08 -25.09 -47.23
C GLN A 556 5.53 -25.70 -48.56
N VAL A 557 6.83 -25.74 -48.80
CA VAL A 557 7.46 -26.44 -49.93
C VAL A 557 8.21 -27.65 -49.39
N LYS A 558 7.93 -28.84 -49.92
CA LYS A 558 8.73 -30.07 -49.72
C LYS A 558 9.56 -30.34 -50.97
N GLY A 559 10.89 -30.35 -50.84
CA GLY A 559 11.79 -30.68 -51.94
C GLY A 559 11.85 -32.21 -52.17
N LEU A 560 11.64 -32.67 -53.40
CA LEU A 560 11.60 -34.09 -53.75
C LEU A 560 12.84 -34.51 -54.54
N LYS A 561 13.12 -33.83 -55.66
CA LYS A 561 14.30 -34.05 -56.52
C LYS A 561 15.03 -32.72 -56.76
N LYS A 562 16.36 -32.76 -56.87
CA LYS A 562 17.17 -31.58 -57.25
C LYS A 562 16.64 -31.01 -58.57
N GLY A 563 16.47 -29.69 -58.64
CA GLY A 563 15.92 -29.04 -59.82
C GLY A 563 15.22 -27.71 -59.52
N LYS A 564 14.74 -27.07 -60.59
CA LYS A 564 13.96 -25.81 -60.53
C LYS A 564 12.53 -26.06 -61.00
N THR A 565 11.56 -25.45 -60.34
CA THR A 565 10.14 -25.50 -60.71
C THR A 565 9.45 -24.19 -60.33
N THR A 566 8.24 -23.94 -60.79
CA THR A 566 7.48 -22.75 -60.42
C THR A 566 6.23 -23.15 -59.66
N ALA A 567 6.06 -22.58 -58.47
CA ALA A 567 4.83 -22.67 -57.71
C ALA A 567 3.94 -21.47 -58.05
N THR A 568 2.68 -21.73 -58.41
CA THR A 568 1.69 -20.69 -58.68
C THR A 568 0.63 -20.72 -57.61
N LEU A 569 0.39 -19.58 -56.95
CA LEU A 569 -0.67 -19.37 -55.98
C LEU A 569 -1.71 -18.45 -56.62
N LYS A 570 -2.95 -18.92 -56.77
CA LYS A 570 -4.08 -18.15 -57.32
C LYS A 570 -5.12 -17.85 -56.23
N TYR A 571 -5.67 -16.65 -56.27
CA TYR A 571 -6.82 -16.21 -55.47
C TYR A 571 -7.75 -15.38 -56.35
N GLY A 572 -8.86 -15.99 -56.81
CA GLY A 572 -9.70 -15.41 -57.87
C GLY A 572 -8.90 -15.14 -59.14
N LYS A 573 -9.04 -13.92 -59.70
CA LYS A 573 -8.29 -13.45 -60.90
C LYS A 573 -6.82 -13.07 -60.62
N LYS A 574 -6.37 -13.08 -59.36
CA LYS A 574 -4.99 -12.70 -58.99
C LYS A 574 -4.11 -13.93 -58.85
N SER A 575 -2.84 -13.84 -59.25
CA SER A 575 -1.87 -14.91 -59.07
C SER A 575 -0.49 -14.38 -58.64
N ALA A 576 0.23 -15.19 -57.89
CA ALA A 576 1.64 -14.99 -57.57
C ALA A 576 2.43 -16.22 -58.00
N LYS A 577 3.50 -15.99 -58.77
CA LYS A 577 4.44 -17.03 -59.19
C LYS A 577 5.70 -16.93 -58.33
N VAL A 578 6.14 -18.07 -57.81
CA VAL A 578 7.36 -18.21 -57.00
C VAL A 578 8.26 -19.23 -57.66
N SER A 579 9.51 -18.87 -57.90
CA SER A 579 10.51 -19.82 -58.36
C SER A 579 10.95 -20.70 -57.19
N VAL A 580 10.90 -22.02 -57.34
CA VAL A 580 11.30 -22.99 -56.33
C VAL A 580 12.58 -23.67 -56.80
N VAL A 581 13.61 -23.62 -55.98
CA VAL A 581 14.89 -24.27 -56.25
C VAL A 581 15.15 -25.30 -55.17
N VAL A 582 15.23 -26.58 -55.56
CA VAL A 582 15.59 -27.68 -54.69
C VAL A 582 17.07 -27.97 -54.87
N LYS A 583 17.85 -27.73 -53.82
CA LYS A 583 19.29 -28.00 -53.78
C LYS A 583 19.58 -29.36 -53.17
#